data_AF-A0A510KT14-F1
#
_entry.id   AF-A0A510KT14-F1
#
_cell.length_a   1.000
_cell.length_b   1.000
_cell.length_c   1.000
_cell.angle_alpha   90.00
_cell.angle_beta   90.00
_cell.angle_gamma   90.00
#
_symmetry.space_group_name_H-M   'P 1'
#
loop_
_entity.id
_entity.type
_entity.pdbx_description
1 polymer ?
#
loop_
_entity_poly.entity_id
_entity_poly.type
_entity_poly.pdbx_seq_one_letter_code
_entity_poly.pdbx_strand_id
1 'polypeptide(L)'
;MAKVYEITEEISNEIRIIRRTIKNKNEDTRLHGVELRGLGKKNKEISEILDVYEKVVSKWISIFSNQRIQGLMNKSIRLMFKDEASFGRINKSKYCWCNNCHHIREYRYAFGAVEPLTGERFFLVLPNCNTNNMNIFLKKLSENYSEDIVILVCDGAAWHKSKALKTPENIIITIHHIHWK
;
A
#
# COMPACT_ATOMS: atom_id res chain seq x y z
N MET A 1 -27.41 -6.17 14.81
CA MET A 1 -28.30 -5.30 14.00
C MET A 1 -27.50 -4.08 13.59
N ALA A 2 -27.34 -3.82 12.29
CA ALA A 2 -26.65 -2.62 11.83
C ALA A 2 -27.48 -1.40 12.26
N LYS A 3 -26.90 -0.49 13.05
CA LYS A 3 -27.54 0.78 13.37
C LYS A 3 -27.83 1.49 12.04
N VAL A 4 -29.11 1.77 11.78
CA VAL A 4 -29.50 2.70 10.71
C VAL A 4 -29.00 4.06 11.17
N TYR A 5 -27.89 4.51 10.60
CA TYR A 5 -27.30 5.80 10.93
C TYR A 5 -27.97 6.86 10.06
N GLU A 6 -28.73 7.77 10.68
CA GLU A 6 -29.25 8.96 10.02
C GLU A 6 -28.17 10.04 10.02
N ILE A 7 -27.80 10.52 8.84
CA ILE A 7 -26.86 11.63 8.68
C ILE A 7 -27.66 12.91 8.99
N THR A 8 -27.36 13.55 10.12
CA THR A 8 -28.00 14.81 10.50
C THR A 8 -27.50 15.97 9.62
N GLU A 9 -28.31 17.02 9.52
CA GLU A 9 -28.00 18.19 8.70
C GLU A 9 -26.73 18.93 9.15
N GLU A 10 -26.44 18.90 10.45
CA GLU A 10 -25.20 19.40 11.05
C GLU A 10 -23.95 18.69 10.49
N ILE A 11 -24.00 17.36 10.42
CA ILE A 11 -22.90 16.53 9.91
C ILE A 11 -22.72 16.76 8.42
N SER A 12 -23.83 16.92 7.67
CA SER A 12 -23.77 17.26 6.25
C SER A 12 -23.09 18.62 6.01
N ASN A 13 -23.39 19.62 6.84
CA ASN A 13 -22.75 20.93 6.78
C ASN A 13 -21.26 20.87 7.12
N GLU A 14 -20.88 20.08 8.13
CA GLU A 14 -19.49 19.85 8.51
C GLU A 14 -18.69 19.19 7.36
N ILE A 15 -19.24 18.13 6.75
CA ILE A 15 -18.65 17.48 5.57
C ILE A 15 -18.46 18.50 4.45
N ARG A 16 -19.47 19.33 4.17
CA ARG A 16 -19.42 20.33 3.09
C ARG A 16 -18.34 21.40 3.32
N ILE A 17 -18.11 21.81 4.57
CA ILE A 17 -17.04 22.74 4.93
C ILE A 17 -15.67 22.09 4.71
N ILE A 18 -15.48 20.85 5.16
CA ILE A 18 -14.20 20.13 5.04
C ILE A 18 -13.86 19.85 3.57
N ARG A 19 -14.84 19.49 2.74
CA ARG A 19 -14.64 19.29 1.29
C ARG A 19 -14.13 20.55 0.59
N ARG A 20 -14.45 21.76 1.09
CA ARG A 20 -13.93 23.02 0.53
C ARG A 20 -12.47 23.28 0.89
N THR A 21 -11.96 22.67 1.96
CA THR A 21 -10.60 22.91 2.47
C THR A 21 -9.61 21.81 2.11
N ILE A 22 -10.09 20.59 1.85
CA ILE A 22 -9.26 19.44 1.47
C ILE A 22 -8.63 19.62 0.09
N LYS A 23 -7.34 19.28 0.00
CA LYS A 23 -6.59 19.26 -1.27
C LYS A 23 -6.44 17.85 -1.87
N ASN A 24 -6.60 16.80 -1.06
CA ASN A 24 -6.47 15.42 -1.51
C ASN A 24 -7.77 14.94 -2.19
N LYS A 25 -7.70 14.66 -3.49
CA LYS A 25 -8.85 14.23 -4.30
C LYS A 25 -9.49 12.94 -3.79
N ASN A 26 -8.71 12.02 -3.24
CA ASN A 26 -9.21 10.73 -2.76
C ASN A 26 -10.00 10.88 -1.46
N GLU A 27 -9.55 11.76 -0.56
CA GLU A 27 -10.29 12.12 0.66
C GLU A 27 -11.60 12.84 0.32
N ASP A 28 -11.58 13.78 -0.64
CA ASP A 28 -12.81 14.46 -1.10
C ASP A 28 -13.81 13.47 -1.70
N THR A 29 -13.34 12.51 -2.49
CA THR A 29 -14.19 11.49 -3.11
C THR A 29 -14.93 10.65 -2.06
N ARG A 30 -14.26 10.29 -0.96
CA ARG A 30 -14.88 9.56 0.16
C ARG A 30 -15.95 10.39 0.86
N LEU A 31 -15.63 11.65 1.16
CA LEU A 31 -16.56 12.58 1.80
C LEU A 31 -17.77 12.85 0.91
N HIS A 32 -17.56 12.98 -0.40
CA HIS A 32 -18.65 13.13 -1.36
C HIS A 32 -19.55 11.89 -1.39
N GLY A 33 -18.98 10.68 -1.34
CA GLY A 33 -19.76 9.45 -1.24
C GLY A 33 -20.67 9.41 0.00
N VAL A 34 -20.19 9.91 1.15
CA VAL A 34 -21.00 9.99 2.37
C VAL A 34 -22.04 11.10 2.32
N GLU A 35 -21.72 12.25 1.73
CA GLU A 35 -22.71 13.32 1.49
C GLU A 35 -23.85 12.83 0.59
N LEU A 36 -23.53 12.13 -0.51
CA LEU A 36 -24.53 11.53 -1.40
C LEU A 36 -25.41 10.51 -0.66
N ARG A 37 -24.84 9.78 0.31
CA ARG A 37 -25.62 8.90 1.18
C ARG A 37 -26.56 9.67 2.10
N GLY A 38 -26.13 10.82 2.62
CA GLY A 38 -26.97 11.72 3.43
C GLY A 38 -28.17 12.27 2.65
N LEU A 39 -28.01 12.46 1.34
CA LEU A 39 -29.08 12.81 0.41
C LEU A 39 -30.01 11.62 0.05
N GLY A 40 -29.84 10.46 0.68
CA GLY A 40 -30.70 9.29 0.50
C GLY A 40 -30.34 8.37 -0.68
N LYS A 41 -29.20 8.59 -1.35
CA LYS A 41 -28.80 7.75 -2.50
C LYS A 41 -28.39 6.33 -2.08
N LYS A 42 -28.71 5.37 -2.93
CA LYS A 42 -28.32 3.96 -2.76
C LYS A 42 -26.87 3.75 -3.18
N ASN A 43 -26.23 2.67 -2.68
CA ASN A 43 -24.81 2.41 -2.94
C ASN A 43 -24.51 2.29 -4.44
N LYS A 44 -25.43 1.68 -5.20
CA LYS A 44 -25.34 1.58 -6.67
C LYS A 44 -25.29 2.94 -7.35
N GLU A 45 -26.17 3.87 -6.99
CA GLU A 45 -26.19 5.23 -7.56
C GLU A 45 -24.92 6.01 -7.21
N ILE A 46 -24.43 5.87 -5.97
CA ILE A 46 -23.18 6.51 -5.53
C ILE A 46 -21.98 5.94 -6.32
N SER A 47 -21.98 4.63 -6.55
CA SER A 47 -20.93 3.93 -7.30
C SER A 47 -20.84 4.42 -8.75
N GLU A 48 -21.99 4.67 -9.39
CA GLU A 48 -22.09 5.21 -10.75
C GLU A 48 -21.65 6.68 -10.82
N ILE A 49 -22.02 7.51 -9.84
CA ILE A 49 -21.65 8.94 -9.81
C ILE A 49 -20.14 9.13 -9.62
N LEU A 50 -19.53 8.32 -8.75
CA LEU A 50 -18.13 8.46 -8.37
C LEU A 50 -17.17 7.60 -9.21
N ASP A 51 -17.70 6.79 -10.13
CA ASP A 51 -16.94 5.81 -10.92
C ASP A 51 -16.09 4.88 -10.03
N VAL A 52 -16.72 4.28 -9.02
CA VAL A 52 -16.08 3.35 -8.07
C VAL A 52 -16.92 2.10 -7.88
N TYR A 53 -16.31 1.02 -7.39
CA TYR A 53 -17.04 -0.22 -7.10
C TYR A 53 -17.98 -0.06 -5.89
N GLU A 54 -19.18 -0.66 -5.96
CA GLU A 54 -20.19 -0.62 -4.89
C GLU A 54 -19.68 -1.13 -3.52
N LYS A 55 -18.76 -2.10 -3.53
CA LYS A 55 -18.09 -2.61 -2.33
C LYS A 55 -17.26 -1.54 -1.61
N VAL A 56 -16.65 -0.64 -2.38
CA VAL A 56 -15.85 0.48 -1.85
C VAL A 56 -16.75 1.49 -1.15
N VAL A 57 -17.90 1.82 -1.75
CA VAL A 57 -18.92 2.70 -1.14
C VAL A 57 -19.42 2.10 0.17
N SER A 58 -19.70 0.79 0.18
CA SER A 58 -20.14 0.07 1.39
C SER A 58 -19.11 0.15 2.52
N LYS A 59 -17.81 0.04 2.18
CA LYS A 59 -16.70 0.19 3.13
C LYS A 59 -16.65 1.59 3.71
N TRP A 60 -16.77 2.64 2.89
CA TRP A 60 -16.76 4.03 3.37
C TRP A 60 -17.91 4.32 4.33
N ILE A 61 -19.14 3.89 3.99
CA ILE A 61 -20.31 4.07 4.85
C ILE A 61 -20.11 3.35 6.19
N SER A 62 -19.55 2.13 6.18
CA SER A 62 -19.25 1.39 7.41
C SER A 62 -18.20 2.09 8.28
N ILE A 63 -17.14 2.62 7.67
CA ILE A 63 -16.10 3.38 8.38
C ILE A 63 -16.71 4.63 9.01
N PHE A 64 -17.49 5.38 8.25
CA PHE A 64 -18.14 6.60 8.70
C PHE A 64 -19.11 6.33 9.86
N SER A 65 -19.91 5.26 9.78
CA SER A 65 -20.83 4.88 10.87
C SER A 65 -20.11 4.55 12.19
N ASN A 66 -18.85 4.10 12.13
CA ASN A 66 -18.08 3.69 13.31
C ASN A 66 -17.17 4.80 13.84
N GLN A 67 -16.58 5.60 12.95
CA GLN A 67 -15.47 6.51 13.25
C GLN A 67 -15.69 7.94 12.71
N ARG A 68 -16.89 8.23 12.18
CA ARG A 68 -17.29 9.52 11.59
C ARG A 68 -16.30 10.01 10.53
N ILE A 69 -16.16 11.32 10.39
CA ILE A 69 -15.28 12.00 9.43
C ILE A 69 -13.82 11.59 9.66
N GLN A 70 -13.40 11.49 10.93
CA GLN A 70 -12.02 11.15 11.28
C GLN A 70 -11.62 9.75 10.76
N GLY A 71 -12.54 8.79 10.76
CA GLY A 71 -12.28 7.46 10.17
C GLY A 71 -12.10 7.47 8.65
N LEU A 72 -12.81 8.33 7.92
CA LEU A 72 -12.67 8.47 6.48
C LEU A 72 -11.35 9.15 6.08
N MET A 73 -10.89 10.05 6.96
CA MET A 73 -9.64 10.80 6.82
C MET A 73 -8.43 10.02 7.33
N ASN A 74 -8.62 9.07 8.24
CA ASN A 74 -7.54 8.23 8.75
C ASN A 74 -7.06 7.28 7.66
N LYS A 75 -5.76 7.36 7.36
CA LYS A 75 -5.09 6.35 6.55
C LYS A 75 -5.07 5.03 7.31
N SER A 76 -5.39 3.94 6.62
CA SER A 76 -5.36 2.62 7.26
C SER A 76 -3.90 2.20 7.51
N ILE A 77 -3.61 1.58 8.65
CA ILE A 77 -2.24 1.13 8.95
C ILE A 77 -2.10 -0.29 8.43
N ARG A 78 -1.05 -0.51 7.66
CA ARG A 78 -0.74 -1.80 7.05
C ARG A 78 0.62 -2.29 7.50
N LEU A 79 0.68 -3.48 8.08
CA LEU A 79 1.94 -4.13 8.44
C LEU A 79 2.37 -5.07 7.32
N MET A 80 3.45 -4.73 6.62
CA MET A 80 3.99 -5.53 5.52
C MET A 80 5.37 -6.07 5.86
N PHE A 81 5.59 -7.35 5.55
CA PHE A 81 6.91 -7.99 5.64
C PHE A 81 7.54 -8.02 4.27
N LYS A 82 8.77 -7.53 4.19
CA LYS A 82 9.47 -7.35 2.92
C LYS A 82 10.74 -8.17 2.88
N ASP A 83 10.96 -8.81 1.74
CA ASP A 83 12.16 -9.59 1.45
C ASP A 83 12.56 -9.53 -0.03
N GLU A 84 13.76 -9.98 -0.35
CA GLU A 84 14.28 -10.15 -1.70
C GLU A 84 14.69 -11.59 -1.99
N ALA A 85 14.16 -12.14 -3.08
CA ALA A 85 14.58 -13.43 -3.59
C ALA A 85 15.35 -13.26 -4.90
N SER A 86 16.54 -13.85 -4.98
CA SER A 86 17.32 -13.90 -6.23
C SER A 86 16.88 -15.10 -7.08
N PHE A 87 16.59 -14.83 -8.34
CA PHE A 87 16.26 -15.82 -9.37
C PHE A 87 17.27 -15.69 -10.50
N GLY A 88 17.83 -16.80 -10.96
CA GLY A 88 18.86 -16.72 -11.97
C GLY A 88 19.37 -18.05 -12.45
N ARG A 89 20.08 -18.00 -13.58
CA ARG A 89 20.83 -19.15 -14.06
C ARG A 89 22.10 -19.25 -13.21
N ILE A 90 22.08 -20.14 -12.24
CA ILE A 90 23.30 -20.59 -11.57
C ILE A 90 23.87 -21.71 -12.43
N ASN A 91 24.73 -21.38 -13.39
CA ASN A 91 25.53 -22.42 -14.01
C ASN A 91 26.64 -22.80 -13.03
N LYS A 92 26.46 -23.92 -12.31
CA LYS A 92 27.60 -24.58 -11.64
C LYS A 92 28.58 -24.97 -12.74
N SER A 93 29.86 -24.66 -12.55
CA SER A 93 30.87 -25.07 -13.53
C SER A 93 30.77 -26.58 -13.70
N LYS A 94 30.53 -27.00 -14.94
CA LYS A 94 30.53 -28.40 -15.32
C LYS A 94 31.74 -28.63 -16.21
N TYR A 95 32.31 -29.83 -16.10
CA TYR A 95 33.36 -30.26 -17.02
C TYR A 95 32.83 -30.12 -18.45
N CYS A 96 33.54 -29.37 -19.28
CA CYS A 96 33.17 -29.14 -20.67
C CYS A 96 34.42 -29.27 -21.54
N TRP A 97 34.20 -29.57 -22.82
CA TRP A 97 35.30 -29.89 -23.73
C TRP A 97 36.04 -28.64 -24.25
N CYS A 98 35.48 -27.45 -24.05
CA CYS A 98 36.14 -26.19 -24.43
C CYS A 98 36.84 -25.53 -23.24
N ASN A 99 38.00 -24.91 -23.49
CA ASN A 99 38.60 -24.02 -22.51
C ASN A 99 37.65 -22.85 -22.24
N ASN A 100 37.51 -22.44 -20.97
CA ASN A 100 36.72 -21.30 -20.51
C ASN A 100 35.18 -21.46 -20.55
N CYS A 101 34.64 -22.59 -20.05
CA CYS A 101 33.23 -22.62 -19.62
C CYS A 101 33.01 -21.76 -18.37
N HIS A 102 32.92 -20.45 -18.57
CA HIS A 102 32.75 -19.46 -17.51
C HIS A 102 31.42 -19.65 -16.77
N HIS A 103 31.44 -19.33 -15.48
CA HIS A 103 30.23 -19.11 -14.69
C HIS A 103 29.48 -17.89 -15.21
N ILE A 104 28.45 -18.10 -16.04
CA ILE A 104 27.47 -17.06 -16.34
C ILE A 104 26.56 -16.95 -15.12
N ARG A 105 26.69 -15.85 -14.37
CA ARG A 105 25.84 -15.50 -13.23
C ARG A 105 24.88 -14.40 -13.65
N GLU A 106 23.74 -14.81 -14.19
CA GLU A 106 22.64 -13.89 -14.48
C GLU A 106 21.60 -14.02 -13.38
N TYR A 107 21.44 -12.95 -12.59
CA TYR A 107 20.41 -12.86 -11.56
C TYR A 107 19.40 -11.76 -11.90
N ARG A 108 18.19 -11.98 -11.41
CA ARG A 108 17.10 -11.02 -11.26
C ARG A 108 16.63 -11.15 -9.82
N TYR A 109 16.16 -10.05 -9.25
CA TYR A 109 15.72 -10.02 -7.86
C TYR A 109 14.24 -9.70 -7.82
N ALA A 110 13.45 -10.58 -7.21
CA ALA A 110 12.07 -10.27 -6.88
C ALA A 110 12.07 -9.62 -5.50
N PHE A 111 11.68 -8.36 -5.46
CA PHE A 111 11.38 -7.65 -4.23
C PHE A 111 9.91 -7.90 -3.94
N GLY A 112 9.59 -8.36 -2.73
CA GLY A 112 8.23 -8.66 -2.32
C GLY A 112 7.90 -8.03 -0.97
N ALA A 113 6.71 -7.46 -0.84
CA ALA A 113 6.12 -7.05 0.43
C ALA A 113 4.75 -7.72 0.58
N VAL A 114 4.49 -8.34 1.74
CA VAL A 114 3.25 -9.09 2.00
C VAL A 114 2.64 -8.67 3.33
N GLU A 115 1.34 -8.39 3.34
CA GLU A 115 0.56 -8.26 4.56
C GLU A 115 -0.02 -9.62 4.97
N PRO A 116 0.30 -10.16 6.16
CA PRO A 116 -0.19 -11.47 6.59
C PRO A 116 -1.70 -11.53 6.83
N LEU A 117 -2.31 -10.43 7.30
CA LEU A 117 -3.72 -10.41 7.72
C LEU A 117 -4.68 -10.57 6.55
N THR A 118 -4.40 -9.90 5.43
CA THR A 118 -5.28 -9.87 4.25
C THR A 118 -4.75 -10.75 3.11
N GLY A 119 -3.46 -11.10 3.14
CA GLY A 119 -2.77 -11.76 2.03
C GLY A 119 -2.47 -10.84 0.84
N GLU A 120 -2.71 -9.53 0.98
CA GLU A 120 -2.31 -8.54 -0.02
C GLU A 120 -0.79 -8.48 -0.13
N ARG A 121 -0.32 -8.32 -1.36
CA ARG A 121 1.09 -8.48 -1.71
C ARG A 121 1.47 -7.55 -2.84
N PHE A 122 2.71 -7.09 -2.83
CA PHE A 122 3.28 -6.26 -3.87
C PHE A 122 4.65 -6.82 -4.26
N PHE A 123 4.84 -7.08 -5.56
CA PHE A 123 6.09 -7.63 -6.08
C PHE A 123 6.63 -6.78 -7.22
N LEU A 124 7.96 -6.69 -7.28
CA LEU A 124 8.67 -6.04 -8.37
C LEU A 124 9.94 -6.82 -8.70
N VAL A 125 10.12 -7.19 -9.98
CA VAL A 125 11.34 -7.83 -10.45
C VAL A 125 12.31 -6.75 -10.93
N LEU A 126 13.47 -6.64 -10.28
CA LEU A 126 14.49 -5.65 -10.56
C LEU A 126 15.84 -6.33 -10.87
N PRO A 127 16.74 -5.65 -11.61
CA PRO A 127 17.99 -6.28 -12.05
C PRO A 127 18.95 -6.60 -10.89
N ASN A 128 18.99 -5.76 -9.85
CA ASN A 128 19.98 -5.82 -8.78
C ASN A 128 19.36 -5.65 -7.39
N CYS A 129 19.97 -6.23 -6.36
CA CYS A 129 19.63 -5.94 -4.96
C CYS A 129 20.53 -4.81 -4.44
N ASN A 130 20.06 -3.57 -4.51
CA ASN A 130 20.83 -2.38 -4.08
C ASN A 130 19.89 -1.22 -3.68
N THR A 131 20.45 -0.16 -3.11
CA THR A 131 19.69 1.01 -2.64
C THR A 131 18.89 1.71 -3.74
N ASN A 132 19.42 1.78 -4.98
CA ASN A 132 18.70 2.42 -6.10
C ASN A 132 17.41 1.67 -6.44
N ASN A 133 17.49 0.34 -6.52
CA ASN A 133 16.35 -0.51 -6.80
C ASN A 133 15.38 -0.57 -5.61
N MET A 134 15.89 -0.52 -4.37
CA MET A 134 15.06 -0.37 -3.18
C MET A 134 14.25 0.94 -3.20
N ASN A 135 14.84 2.05 -3.65
CA ASN A 135 14.12 3.32 -3.83
C ASN A 135 13.00 3.22 -4.88
N ILE A 136 13.24 2.52 -5.99
CA ILE A 136 12.21 2.25 -7.00
C ILE A 136 11.07 1.41 -6.40
N PHE A 137 11.42 0.38 -5.64
CA PHE A 137 10.46 -0.47 -4.94
C PHE A 137 9.60 0.33 -3.96
N LEU A 138 10.21 1.13 -3.07
CA LEU A 138 9.49 1.95 -2.09
C LEU A 138 8.55 2.94 -2.75
N LYS A 139 9.01 3.61 -3.83
CA LYS A 139 8.16 4.53 -4.60
C LYS A 139 6.94 3.81 -5.15
N LYS A 140 7.13 2.65 -5.79
CA LYS A 140 6.03 1.89 -6.39
C LYS A 140 5.09 1.27 -5.35
N LEU A 141 5.62 0.84 -4.21
CA LEU A 141 4.83 0.36 -3.07
C LEU A 141 3.96 1.49 -2.50
N SER A 142 4.53 2.68 -2.34
CA SER A 142 3.81 3.87 -1.88
C SER A 142 2.71 4.29 -2.84
N GLU A 143 2.96 4.28 -4.14
CA GLU A 143 1.94 4.53 -5.18
C GLU A 143 0.79 3.50 -5.11
N ASN A 144 1.11 2.23 -4.90
CA ASN A 144 0.11 1.15 -4.83
C ASN A 144 -0.75 1.22 -3.55
N TYR A 145 -0.19 1.71 -2.45
CA TYR A 145 -0.85 1.84 -1.16
C TYR A 145 -0.85 3.30 -0.68
N SER A 146 -1.21 4.25 -1.55
CA SER A 146 -1.14 5.70 -1.27
C SER A 146 -2.03 6.15 -0.11
N GLU A 147 -3.09 5.36 0.11
CA GLU A 147 -4.13 5.58 1.11
C GLU A 147 -3.81 4.94 2.47
N ASP A 148 -2.76 4.13 2.54
CA ASP A 148 -2.37 3.42 3.75
C ASP A 148 -1.04 3.98 4.28
N ILE A 149 -0.88 3.92 5.60
CA ILE A 149 0.42 4.03 6.25
C ILE A 149 1.00 2.63 6.31
N VAL A 150 2.06 2.37 5.53
CA VAL A 150 2.72 1.08 5.47
C VAL A 150 3.85 1.03 6.48
N ILE A 151 3.70 0.19 7.50
CA ILE A 151 4.80 -0.25 8.36
C ILE A 151 5.49 -1.39 7.63
N LEU A 152 6.64 -1.10 7.04
CA LEU A 152 7.42 -2.06 6.25
C LEU A 152 8.52 -2.68 7.12
N VAL A 153 8.34 -3.95 7.46
CA VAL A 153 9.30 -4.75 8.22
C VAL A 153 10.33 -5.34 7.26
N CYS A 154 11.59 -4.98 7.45
CA CYS A 154 12.72 -5.44 6.66
C CYS A 154 13.75 -6.15 7.55
N ASP A 155 14.61 -6.97 6.94
CA ASP A 155 15.78 -7.52 7.62
C ASP A 155 16.89 -6.45 7.83
N GLY A 156 17.98 -6.86 8.47
CA GLY A 156 19.14 -6.01 8.77
C GLY A 156 20.10 -5.75 7.61
N ALA A 157 19.74 -5.99 6.34
CA ALA A 157 20.63 -5.78 5.21
C ALA A 157 21.09 -4.30 5.05
N ALA A 158 22.26 -4.10 4.45
CA ALA A 158 22.88 -2.76 4.36
C ALA A 158 22.03 -1.76 3.56
N TRP A 159 21.38 -2.21 2.48
CA TRP A 159 20.53 -1.35 1.66
C TRP A 159 19.20 -0.97 2.34
N HIS A 160 18.72 -1.73 3.33
CA HIS A 160 17.56 -1.37 4.15
C HIS A 160 17.85 -0.26 5.17
N LYS A 161 19.13 -0.05 5.50
CA LYS A 161 19.61 0.97 6.46
C LYS A 161 20.37 2.10 5.77
N SER A 162 20.36 2.13 4.43
CA SER A 162 21.16 3.10 3.69
C SER A 162 20.62 4.52 3.88
N LYS A 163 21.51 5.47 4.17
CA LYS A 163 21.19 6.90 4.25
C LYS A 163 20.70 7.48 2.91
N ALA A 164 20.95 6.78 1.80
CA ALA A 164 20.49 7.18 0.47
C ALA A 164 19.08 6.64 0.13
N LEU A 165 18.39 6.02 1.10
CA LEU A 165 16.98 5.65 0.93
C LEU A 165 16.09 6.90 0.87
N LYS A 166 15.22 6.93 -0.13
CA LYS A 166 14.18 7.94 -0.33
C LYS A 166 12.86 7.32 0.11
N THR A 167 12.65 7.25 1.43
CA THR A 167 11.44 6.69 2.02
C THR A 167 10.26 7.63 1.79
N PRO A 168 9.18 7.19 1.11
CA PRO A 168 7.95 7.97 0.96
C PRO A 168 7.29 8.25 2.30
N GLU A 169 6.56 9.36 2.42
CA GLU A 169 5.94 9.82 3.67
C GLU A 169 4.97 8.81 4.30
N ASN A 170 4.31 8.00 3.48
CA ASN A 170 3.37 6.98 3.94
C ASN A 170 4.02 5.63 4.28
N ILE A 171 5.36 5.53 4.24
CA ILE A 171 6.07 4.29 4.57
C ILE A 171 6.97 4.50 5.78
N ILE A 172 6.83 3.65 6.79
CA ILE A 172 7.69 3.60 7.97
C ILE A 172 8.47 2.29 7.91
N ILE A 173 9.78 2.36 7.69
CA ILE A 173 10.64 1.18 7.64
C ILE A 173 11.05 0.81 9.06
N THR A 174 10.77 -0.43 9.47
CA THR A 174 11.24 -1.01 10.73
C THR A 174 12.19 -2.15 10.44
N ILE A 175 13.35 -2.16 11.08
CA ILE A 175 14.32 -3.24 10.94
C ILE A 175 14.03 -4.30 11.99
N HIS A 176 13.75 -5.52 11.55
CA HIS A 176 13.66 -6.66 12.46
C HIS A 176 15.07 -7.21 12.71
N HIS A 177 15.50 -7.16 13.97
CA HIS A 177 16.71 -7.82 14.41
C HIS A 177 16.43 -9.31 14.56
N ILE A 178 16.83 -10.10 13.57
CA ILE A 178 16.82 -11.56 13.71
C ILE A 178 17.95 -11.92 14.67
N HIS A 179 17.62 -12.15 15.93
CA HIS A 179 18.48 -12.89 16.85
C HIS A 179 18.25 -14.37 16.60
N TRP A 180 19.15 -14.97 15.83
CA TRP A 180 19.28 -16.43 15.80
C TRP A 180 19.72 -16.87 17.20
N LYS A 181 18.82 -17.51 17.95
CA LYS A 181 19.17 -18.30 19.14
C LYS A 181 19.59 -19.69 18.71
#